data_AF-A0A318CZZ6-F1
#
_entry.id   AF-A0A318CZZ6-F1
#
_cell.length_a   1.000
_cell.length_b   1.000
_cell.length_c   1.000
_cell.angle_alpha   90.00
_cell.angle_beta   90.00
_cell.angle_gamma   90.00
#
_symmetry.space_group_name_H-M   'P 1'
#
loop_
_entity.id
_entity.type
_entity.pdbx_description
1 polymer ?
#
loop_
_entity_poly.entity_id
_entity_poly.type
_entity_poly.pdbx_seq_one_letter_code
_entity_poly.pdbx_strand_id
1 'polypeptide(L)'
;MSSNSNEVFSRWTAILLIAILASGALSTWWMVRQADREIRDRLLGQARLVVQTVNIGRIKALSGTEADLGKPEYLRLKEQLALAK
;
A
#
# COMPACT_ATOMS: atom_id res chain seq x y z
N MET A 1 -34.45 -50.50 -4.97
CA MET A 1 -33.06 -50.12 -5.30
C MET A 1 -33.04 -48.66 -5.79
N SER A 2 -33.23 -47.65 -4.92
CA SER A 2 -33.13 -46.23 -5.32
C SER A 2 -32.65 -45.27 -4.23
N SER A 3 -32.14 -45.76 -3.09
CA SER A 3 -31.70 -44.89 -1.99
C SER A 3 -30.32 -44.25 -2.23
N ASN A 4 -29.51 -44.80 -3.13
CA ASN A 4 -28.09 -44.44 -3.26
C ASN A 4 -27.83 -43.18 -4.11
N SER A 5 -28.73 -42.84 -5.03
CA SER A 5 -28.54 -41.73 -5.99
C SER A 5 -28.67 -40.34 -5.33
N ASN A 6 -29.54 -40.20 -4.33
CA ASN A 6 -29.79 -38.93 -3.66
C ASN A 6 -28.62 -38.52 -2.74
N GLU A 7 -27.99 -39.49 -2.07
CA GLU A 7 -26.81 -39.23 -1.23
C GLU A 7 -25.60 -38.82 -2.06
N VAL A 8 -25.39 -39.48 -3.21
CA VAL A 8 -24.32 -39.11 -4.15
C VAL A 8 -24.55 -37.69 -4.65
N PHE A 9 -25.77 -37.34 -5.08
CA PHE A 9 -26.10 -35.99 -5.53
C PHE A 9 -25.85 -34.93 -4.45
N SER A 10 -26.27 -35.19 -3.21
CA SER A 10 -26.03 -34.30 -2.07
C SER A 10 -24.55 -34.11 -1.73
N ARG A 11 -23.72 -35.15 -1.89
CA ARG A 11 -22.27 -35.05 -1.67
C ARG A 11 -21.60 -34.22 -2.76
N TRP A 12 -21.99 -34.37 -4.02
CA TRP A 12 -21.47 -33.56 -5.11
C TRP A 12 -21.85 -32.08 -4.98
N THR A 13 -23.09 -31.77 -4.60
CA THR A 13 -23.49 -30.37 -4.36
C THR A 13 -22.73 -29.75 -3.21
N ALA A 14 -22.49 -30.47 -2.11
CA ALA A 14 -21.67 -29.99 -1.00
C ALA A 14 -20.22 -29.70 -1.44
N ILE A 15 -19.60 -30.58 -2.23
CA ILE A 15 -18.25 -30.37 -2.75
C ILE A 15 -18.19 -29.12 -3.65
N LEU A 16 -19.18 -28.94 -4.53
CA LEU A 16 -19.25 -27.76 -5.40
C LEU A 16 -19.40 -26.46 -4.60
N LEU A 17 -20.25 -26.45 -3.57
CA LEU A 17 -20.40 -25.29 -2.70
C LEU A 17 -19.10 -24.95 -1.97
N ILE A 18 -18.41 -25.97 -1.43
CA ILE A 18 -17.12 -25.77 -0.77
C ILE A 18 -16.08 -25.25 -1.77
N ALA A 19 -16.04 -25.80 -2.99
CA ALA A 19 -15.12 -25.33 -4.02
C ALA A 19 -15.36 -23.87 -4.41
N ILE A 20 -16.64 -23.47 -4.55
CA ILE A 20 -17.01 -22.08 -4.83
C ILE A 20 -16.55 -21.18 -3.68
N LEU A 21 -16.87 -21.53 -2.43
CA LEU A 21 -16.46 -20.74 -1.26
C LEU A 21 -14.94 -20.64 -1.13
N ALA A 22 -14.22 -21.75 -1.32
CA ALA A 22 -12.76 -21.79 -1.27
C ALA A 22 -12.14 -20.93 -2.38
N SER A 23 -12.67 -21.00 -3.60
CA SER A 23 -12.19 -20.18 -4.72
C SER A 23 -12.42 -18.69 -4.49
N GLY A 24 -13.58 -18.30 -3.94
CA GLY A 24 -13.88 -16.92 -3.59
C GLY A 24 -12.99 -16.40 -2.46
N ALA A 25 -12.77 -17.20 -1.42
CA ALA A 25 -11.88 -16.86 -0.32
C ALA A 25 -10.43 -16.71 -0.79
N LEU A 26 -9.94 -17.65 -1.60
CA LEU A 26 -8.58 -17.59 -2.14
C LEU A 26 -8.38 -16.38 -3.06
N SER A 27 -9.36 -16.09 -3.92
CA SER A 27 -9.32 -14.93 -4.82
C SER A 27 -9.30 -13.62 -4.04
N THR A 28 -10.15 -13.51 -3.01
CA THR A 28 -10.21 -12.33 -2.13
C THR A 28 -8.89 -12.15 -1.38
N TRP A 29 -8.34 -13.22 -0.81
CA TRP A 29 -7.03 -13.18 -0.16
C TRP A 29 -5.96 -12.69 -1.13
N TRP A 30 -5.88 -13.30 -2.32
CA TRP A 30 -4.86 -12.94 -3.30
C TRP A 30 -4.96 -11.47 -3.72
N MET A 31 -6.18 -10.97 -3.93
CA MET A 31 -6.43 -9.58 -4.26
C MET A 31 -6.00 -8.63 -3.14
N VAL A 32 -6.34 -8.94 -1.88
CA VAL A 32 -5.92 -8.13 -0.71
C VAL A 32 -4.41 -8.09 -0.60
N ARG A 33 -3.74 -9.23 -0.75
CA ARG A 33 -2.27 -9.30 -0.66
C ARG A 33 -1.58 -8.54 -1.79
N GLN A 34 -2.18 -8.52 -2.98
CA GLN A 34 -1.67 -7.75 -4.11
C GLN A 34 -1.87 -6.25 -3.90
N ALA A 35 -3.06 -5.85 -3.46
CA ALA A 35 -3.38 -4.46 -3.16
C ALA A 35 -2.49 -3.88 -2.04
N ASP A 36 -2.25 -4.64 -0.96
CA ASP A 36 -1.37 -4.19 0.12
C ASP A 36 0.06 -3.96 -0.36
N ARG A 37 0.59 -4.84 -1.23
CA ARG A 37 1.90 -4.65 -1.85
C ARG A 37 1.94 -3.41 -2.74
N GLU A 38 0.95 -3.24 -3.61
CA GLU A 38 0.92 -2.11 -4.54
C GLU A 38 0.78 -0.76 -3.80
N ILE A 39 -0.06 -0.69 -2.77
CA ILE A 39 -0.22 0.52 -1.95
C ILE A 39 1.08 0.83 -1.20
N ARG A 40 1.72 -0.18 -0.60
CA ARG A 40 3.01 0.00 0.09
C ARG A 40 4.09 0.50 -0.87
N ASP A 41 4.20 -0.09 -2.05
CA ASP A 41 5.21 0.32 -3.03
C ASP A 41 4.95 1.73 -3.56
N ARG A 42 3.67 2.10 -3.79
CA ARG A 42 3.30 3.47 -4.16
C ARG A 42 3.67 4.47 -3.06
N LEU A 43 3.34 4.18 -1.80
CA LEU A 43 3.67 5.05 -0.66
C LEU A 43 5.17 5.18 -0.44
N LEU A 44 5.92 4.09 -0.55
CA LEU A 44 7.38 4.10 -0.45
C LEU A 44 8.02 4.85 -1.63
N GLY A 45 7.48 4.70 -2.83
CA GLY A 45 7.90 5.45 -4.01
C GLY A 45 7.66 6.96 -3.84
N GLN A 46 6.47 7.35 -3.41
CA GLN A 46 6.14 8.75 -3.11
C GLN A 46 7.02 9.32 -2.00
N ALA A 47 7.21 8.59 -0.90
CA ALA A 47 8.10 9.00 0.18
C ALA A 47 9.55 9.15 -0.30
N ARG A 48 10.04 8.25 -1.17
CA ARG A 48 11.38 8.36 -1.77
C ARG A 48 11.51 9.58 -2.68
N LEU A 49 10.49 9.92 -3.46
CA LEU A 49 10.48 11.13 -4.28
C LEU A 49 10.50 12.40 -3.41
N VAL A 50 9.78 12.41 -2.29
CA VAL A 50 9.82 13.50 -1.32
C VAL A 50 11.22 13.63 -0.69
N VAL A 51 11.83 12.52 -0.27
CA VAL A 51 13.20 12.50 0.30
C VAL A 51 14.27 12.91 -0.72
N GLN A 52 14.09 12.60 -2.00
CA GLN A 52 14.99 13.06 -3.06
C GLN A 52 14.85 14.56 -3.33
N THR A 53 13.63 15.08 -3.23
CA THR A 53 13.36 16.51 -3.41
C THR A 53 13.84 17.33 -2.19
N VAL A 54 13.69 16.75 -0.99
CA VAL A 54 13.99 17.41 0.28
C VAL A 54 15.24 16.79 0.91
N ASN A 55 16.38 17.48 0.83
CA ASN A 55 17.63 17.00 1.40
C ASN A 55 17.58 17.03 2.95
N ILE A 56 17.30 15.87 3.56
CA ILE A 56 17.18 15.71 5.01
C ILE A 56 18.45 16.11 5.76
N GLY A 57 19.64 15.92 5.16
CA GLY A 57 20.90 16.34 5.77
C GLY A 57 20.96 17.86 6.01
N ARG A 58 20.38 18.65 5.10
CA ARG A 58 20.30 20.11 5.23
C ARG A 58 19.20 20.53 6.20
N ILE A 59 18.08 19.82 6.25
CA ILE A 59 17.04 20.06 7.27
C ILE A 59 17.62 19.87 8.67
N LYS A 60 18.44 18.83 8.88
CA LYS A 60 19.10 18.60 10.17
C LYS A 60 20.13 19.67 10.56
N ALA A 61 20.63 20.45 9.61
CA ALA A 61 21.54 21.57 9.87
C ALA A 61 20.81 22.86 10.31
N LEU A 62 19.49 22.92 10.10
CA LEU A 62 18.63 23.96 10.62
C LEU A 62 18.24 23.63 12.06
N SER A 63 18.36 24.59 12.97
CA SER A 63 17.98 24.41 14.38
C SER A 63 16.47 24.59 14.63
N GLY A 64 15.71 25.05 13.64
CA GLY A 64 14.28 25.35 13.75
C GLY A 64 14.00 26.66 14.48
N THR A 65 14.98 27.57 14.50
CA THR A 65 14.92 28.84 15.25
C THR A 65 14.98 30.03 14.30
N GLU A 66 14.64 31.23 14.76
CA GLU A 66 14.69 32.46 13.94
C GLU A 66 16.09 32.73 13.36
N ALA A 67 17.15 32.25 14.00
CA ALA A 67 18.52 32.31 13.49
C ALA A 67 18.73 31.59 12.14
N ASP A 68 17.82 30.68 11.76
CA ASP A 68 17.86 29.96 10.48
C ASP A 68 17.26 30.77 9.31
N LEU A 69 16.51 31.84 9.58
CA LEU A 69 15.83 32.64 8.54
C LEU A 69 16.78 33.23 7.51
N GLY A 70 18.02 33.53 7.92
CA GLY A 70 19.09 34.04 7.04
C GLY A 70 19.97 32.96 6.42
N LYS A 71 19.82 31.69 6.80
CA LYS A 71 20.67 30.62 6.29
C LYS A 71 20.30 30.28 4.84
N PRO A 72 21.28 30.12 3.94
CA PRO A 72 21.02 29.76 2.54
C PRO A 72 20.32 28.40 2.40
N GLU A 73 20.52 27.51 3.38
CA GLU A 73 19.84 26.21 3.48
C GLU A 73 18.33 26.35 3.67
N TYR A 74 17.89 27.31 4.50
CA TYR A 74 16.48 27.58 4.77
C TYR A 74 15.79 28.26 3.58
N LEU A 75 16.42 29.27 2.97
CA LEU A 75 15.87 29.99 1.82
C LEU A 75 15.65 29.07 0.62
N ARG A 76 16.61 28.20 0.33
CA ARG A 76 16.51 27.24 -0.76
C ARG A 76 15.44 26.17 -0.49
N LEU A 77 15.31 25.69 0.75
CA LEU A 77 14.23 24.78 1.13
C LEU A 77 12.85 25.44 0.92
N LYS A 78 12.72 26.72 1.29
CA LYS A 78 11.50 27.51 1.09
C LYS A 78 11.14 27.64 -0.40
N GLU A 79 12.14 27.90 -1.26
CA GLU A 79 11.94 27.94 -2.72
C GLU A 79 11.54 26.57 -3.30
N GLN A 80 12.19 25.49 -2.87
CA GLN A 80 11.86 24.13 -3.32
C GLN A 80 10.42 23.73 -2.94
N LEU A 81 9.97 24.11 -1.73
CA LEU A 81 8.60 23.87 -1.27
C LEU A 81 7.58 24.76 -2.00
N ALA A 82 7.94 25.98 -2.37
CA ALA A 82 7.07 26.86 -3.15
C ALA A 82 6.84 26.35 -4.60
N LEU A 83 7.78 25.58 -5.14
CA LEU A 83 7.70 24.98 -6.48
C LEU A 83 6.96 23.62 -6.50
N ALA A 84 6.86 22.94 -5.37
CA ALA A 84 6.08 21.70 -5.22
C ALA A 84 4.60 22.05 -5.00
N LYS A 85 3.85 22.21 -6.09
CA LYS A 85 2.41 22.50 -6.07
C LYS A 85 1.56 21.22 -6.11
#